data_AF-A0A7Y2GKE6-F1
#
_entry.id   AF-A0A7Y2GKE6-F1
#
_cell.length_a   1.000
_cell.length_b   1.000
_cell.length_c   1.000
_cell.angle_alpha   90.00
_cell.angle_beta   90.00
_cell.angle_gamma   90.00
#
_symmetry.space_group_name_H-M   'P 1'
#
loop_
_entity.id
_entity.type
_entity.pdbx_description
1 polymer ?
#
loop_
_entity_poly.entity_id
_entity_poly.type
_entity_poly.pdbx_seq_one_letter_code
_entity_poly.pdbx_strand_id
1 'polypeptide(L)'
;MSRHMKSFLVILALLLAFAAAPAAAAKGGNGKGGGGAGGDVTGTIELMAVESDDGGAAVAPSYGSTVMFATDINGELSSKSSVYVTVVCMQGAEVVYQYSGSTTSAFLLFDQAGQGLEWNGGAADCSAALVHRVEKGKNTTITYLNTVEFAVAS
;
A
#
# COMPACT_ATOMS: atom_id res chain seq x y z
N MET A 1 49.68 32.25 -12.70
CA MET A 1 49.49 32.49 -14.14
C MET A 1 48.12 31.94 -14.53
N SER A 2 47.19 32.84 -14.79
CA SER A 2 45.80 32.60 -15.17
C SER A 2 45.70 32.07 -16.61
N ARG A 3 44.79 31.12 -16.89
CA ARG A 3 44.00 31.07 -18.13
C ARG A 3 42.61 30.48 -17.87
N HIS A 4 41.64 31.39 -17.88
CA HIS A 4 40.22 31.15 -18.10
C HIS A 4 39.95 30.36 -19.38
N MET A 5 39.01 29.42 -19.35
CA MET A 5 38.33 28.91 -20.55
C MET A 5 36.89 28.49 -20.16
N LYS A 6 35.98 29.47 -20.10
CA LYS A 6 34.87 29.72 -21.03
C LYS A 6 33.71 28.71 -20.93
N SER A 7 32.67 29.20 -20.27
CA SER A 7 31.26 28.84 -20.39
C SER A 7 30.87 28.32 -21.77
N PHE A 8 30.13 27.21 -21.80
CA PHE A 8 29.13 26.96 -22.83
C PHE A 8 27.81 26.67 -22.15
N LEU A 9 26.89 27.60 -22.34
CA LEU A 9 25.54 27.65 -21.82
C LEU A 9 24.65 27.18 -22.98
N VAL A 10 24.12 25.96 -22.90
CA VAL A 10 23.17 25.42 -23.89
C VAL A 10 21.81 25.32 -23.21
N ILE A 11 21.00 26.37 -23.40
CA ILE A 11 19.57 26.37 -23.10
C ILE A 11 18.87 25.75 -24.31
N LEU A 12 18.31 24.55 -24.15
CA LEU A 12 17.32 24.02 -25.08
C LEU A 12 16.02 23.79 -24.32
N ALA A 13 15.17 24.81 -24.32
CA ALA A 13 13.79 24.74 -23.84
C ALA A 13 12.93 24.05 -24.90
N LEU A 14 12.56 22.79 -24.66
CA LEU A 14 11.55 22.08 -25.44
C LEU A 14 10.26 22.00 -24.63
N LEU A 15 9.40 23.01 -24.80
CA LEU A 15 8.04 23.05 -24.29
C LEU A 15 7.17 22.10 -25.14
N LEU A 16 6.96 20.87 -24.67
CA LEU A 16 5.86 20.04 -25.13
C LEU A 16 4.64 20.27 -24.23
N ALA A 17 3.74 21.13 -24.70
CA ALA A 17 2.40 21.29 -24.15
C ALA A 17 1.56 20.06 -24.50
N PHE A 18 1.40 19.12 -23.56
CA PHE A 18 0.36 18.10 -23.66
C PHE A 18 -0.98 18.74 -23.28
N ALA A 19 -1.80 18.96 -24.30
CA ALA A 19 -3.15 19.47 -24.17
C ALA A 19 -4.01 18.53 -23.30
N ALA A 20 -4.55 19.10 -22.22
CA ALA A 20 -5.61 18.48 -21.44
C ALA A 20 -6.88 18.37 -22.28
N ALA A 21 -7.35 17.15 -22.53
CA ALA A 21 -8.69 16.91 -23.02
C ALA A 21 -9.61 16.61 -21.82
N PRO A 22 -10.71 17.36 -21.60
CA PRO A 22 -11.75 16.93 -20.69
C PRO A 22 -12.58 15.85 -21.39
N ALA A 23 -12.39 14.59 -20.99
CA ALA A 23 -13.27 13.50 -21.40
C ALA A 23 -14.61 13.61 -20.66
N ALA A 24 -15.67 13.57 -21.45
CA ALA A 24 -17.05 13.82 -21.13
C ALA A 24 -17.66 12.94 -20.02
N ALA A 25 -18.54 13.58 -19.24
CA ALA A 25 -19.89 13.15 -18.88
C ALA A 25 -20.12 11.66 -18.56
N ALA A 26 -19.96 11.31 -17.27
CA ALA A 26 -20.66 10.18 -16.70
C ALA A 26 -22.13 10.58 -16.43
N LYS A 27 -23.00 10.04 -17.27
CA LYS A 27 -24.46 10.04 -17.19
C LYS A 27 -24.96 9.70 -15.79
N GLY A 28 -25.84 10.55 -15.25
CA GLY A 28 -26.57 10.33 -14.01
C GLY A 28 -27.33 9.01 -14.04
N GLY A 29 -26.98 8.12 -13.12
CA GLY A 29 -27.79 6.99 -12.72
C GLY A 29 -28.51 7.35 -11.42
N ASN A 30 -29.81 7.60 -11.53
CA ASN A 30 -30.72 7.76 -10.40
C ASN A 30 -30.91 6.39 -9.72
N GLY A 31 -29.90 5.96 -8.94
CA GLY A 31 -29.91 4.71 -8.17
C GLY A 31 -30.59 4.91 -6.81
N LYS A 32 -31.92 4.83 -6.82
CA LYS A 32 -32.76 4.81 -5.63
C LYS A 32 -32.50 3.53 -4.83
N GLY A 33 -31.96 3.70 -3.63
CA GLY A 33 -32.16 2.89 -2.41
C GLY A 33 -32.06 1.37 -2.50
N GLY A 34 -31.15 0.76 -1.73
CA GLY A 34 -31.18 -0.69 -1.57
C GLY A 34 -30.14 -1.29 -0.64
N GLY A 35 -30.26 -1.02 0.66
CA GLY A 35 -30.17 -2.07 1.68
C GLY A 35 -28.81 -2.68 1.98
N GLY A 36 -28.18 -2.15 3.03
CA GLY A 36 -27.19 -2.92 3.79
C GLY A 36 -26.36 -2.04 4.69
N ALA A 37 -26.97 -1.49 5.74
CA ALA A 37 -26.23 -1.13 6.94
C ALA A 37 -25.63 -2.43 7.53
N GLY A 38 -24.47 -2.84 7.04
CA GLY A 38 -23.48 -3.39 7.96
C GLY A 38 -23.14 -2.21 8.86
N GLY A 39 -23.26 -2.39 10.18
CA GLY A 39 -22.91 -1.32 11.13
C GLY A 39 -21.55 -0.71 10.75
N ASP A 40 -21.37 0.57 11.03
CA ASP A 40 -20.14 1.30 10.67
C ASP A 40 -18.93 0.64 11.30
N VAL A 41 -18.38 -0.39 10.62
CA VAL A 41 -17.14 -1.05 11.02
C VAL A 41 -16.06 -0.06 10.67
N THR A 42 -15.36 0.39 11.71
CA THR A 42 -14.21 1.27 11.61
C THR A 42 -13.02 0.54 12.20
N GLY A 43 -11.82 1.01 11.89
CA GLY A 43 -10.64 0.48 12.53
C GLY A 43 -9.42 1.34 12.30
N THR A 44 -8.41 1.13 13.12
CA THR A 44 -7.10 1.75 12.99
C THR A 44 -6.04 0.69 12.78
N ILE A 45 -4.93 1.10 12.15
CA ILE A 45 -3.77 0.26 11.94
C ILE A 45 -2.51 1.07 12.24
N GLU A 46 -1.59 0.47 12.98
CA GLU A 46 -0.30 1.06 13.32
C GLU A 46 0.79 0.02 13.18
N LEU A 47 1.96 0.41 12.67
CA LEU A 47 3.14 -0.45 12.62
C LEU A 47 3.70 -0.60 14.04
N MET A 48 3.76 -1.82 14.58
CA MET A 48 4.18 -2.04 15.98
C MET A 48 5.62 -2.48 16.13
N ALA A 49 6.06 -3.44 15.32
CA ALA A 49 7.31 -4.13 15.56
C ALA A 49 7.97 -4.53 14.25
N VAL A 50 9.30 -4.44 14.28
CA VAL A 50 10.19 -4.96 13.25
C VAL A 50 11.13 -5.91 13.97
N GLU A 51 10.93 -7.20 13.75
CA GLU A 51 11.94 -8.19 14.15
C GLU A 51 12.93 -8.31 12.99
N SER A 52 14.19 -7.98 13.28
CA SER A 52 15.29 -8.24 12.36
C SER A 52 15.75 -9.69 12.50
N ASP A 53 16.29 -10.26 11.42
CA ASP A 53 16.82 -11.65 11.39
C ASP A 53 17.96 -11.88 12.41
N ASP A 54 18.59 -10.81 12.91
CA ASP A 54 19.62 -10.85 13.95
C ASP A 54 19.06 -10.92 15.39
N GLY A 55 17.73 -10.95 15.55
CA GLY A 55 17.05 -10.99 16.85
C GLY A 55 17.08 -9.66 17.62
N GLY A 56 17.51 -8.57 16.97
CA GLY A 56 17.47 -7.22 17.53
C GLY A 56 16.14 -6.50 17.26
N ALA A 57 15.83 -5.49 18.07
CA ALA A 57 14.77 -4.53 17.75
C ALA A 57 15.27 -3.60 16.63
N ALA A 58 14.67 -3.69 15.44
CA ALA A 58 15.03 -2.80 14.36
C ALA A 58 14.42 -1.40 14.60
N VAL A 59 15.19 -0.35 14.31
CA VAL A 59 14.70 1.04 14.36
C VAL A 59 13.73 1.33 13.20
N ALA A 60 13.86 0.57 12.10
CA ALA A 60 13.00 0.64 10.92
C ALA A 60 12.99 -0.71 10.17
N PRO A 61 11.93 -1.02 9.40
CA PRO A 61 11.87 -2.19 8.53
C PRO A 61 13.04 -2.25 7.55
N SER A 62 13.60 -3.44 7.35
CA SER A 62 14.56 -3.74 6.29
C SER A 62 14.09 -4.93 5.46
N TYR A 63 14.66 -5.13 4.28
CA TYR A 63 14.48 -6.37 3.56
C TYR A 63 14.90 -7.57 4.44
N GLY A 64 14.15 -8.66 4.39
CA GLY A 64 14.29 -9.83 5.27
C GLY A 64 13.59 -9.69 6.62
N SER A 65 13.31 -8.47 7.09
CA SER A 65 12.65 -8.29 8.39
C SER A 65 11.19 -8.74 8.39
N THR A 66 10.68 -9.06 9.58
CA THR A 66 9.27 -9.34 9.80
C THR A 66 8.59 -8.14 10.44
N VAL A 67 7.49 -7.69 9.83
CA VAL A 67 6.67 -6.60 10.39
C VAL A 67 5.33 -7.11 10.93
N MET A 68 4.85 -6.47 11.98
CA MET A 68 3.53 -6.69 12.56
C MET A 68 2.79 -5.37 12.77
N PHE A 69 1.46 -5.45 12.74
CA PHE A 69 0.59 -4.29 12.88
C PHE A 69 -0.32 -4.44 14.10
N ALA A 70 -0.45 -3.37 14.88
CA ALA A 70 -1.55 -3.22 15.82
C ALA A 70 -2.78 -2.86 15.00
N THR A 71 -3.91 -3.50 15.31
CA THR A 71 -5.20 -3.13 14.75
C THR A 71 -6.22 -2.98 15.86
N ASP A 72 -6.97 -1.90 15.83
CA ASP A 72 -8.17 -1.74 16.65
C ASP A 72 -9.39 -1.74 15.72
N ILE A 73 -10.40 -2.57 16.00
CA ILE A 73 -11.59 -2.72 15.16
C ILE A 73 -12.80 -2.42 16.03
N ASN A 74 -13.61 -1.46 15.59
CA ASN A 74 -14.84 -1.06 16.25
C ASN A 74 -16.05 -1.32 15.36
N GLY A 75 -17.13 -1.82 15.95
CA GLY A 75 -18.37 -2.16 15.25
C GLY A 75 -18.68 -3.65 15.28
N GLU A 76 -19.88 -4.00 14.84
CA GLU A 76 -20.35 -5.39 14.82
C GLU A 76 -19.93 -6.08 13.51
N LEU A 77 -19.10 -7.11 13.60
CA LEU A 77 -18.75 -7.96 12.45
C LEU A 77 -19.81 -9.02 12.24
N SER A 78 -20.33 -9.12 11.01
CA SER A 78 -21.22 -10.21 10.63
C SER A 78 -20.46 -11.54 10.55
N SER A 79 -21.18 -12.67 10.66
CA SER A 79 -20.60 -14.01 10.45
C SER A 79 -20.11 -14.28 9.02
N LYS A 80 -20.40 -13.37 8.09
CA LYS A 80 -19.96 -13.41 6.68
C LYS A 80 -19.00 -12.28 6.34
N SER A 81 -18.36 -11.69 7.35
CA SER A 81 -17.33 -10.69 7.17
C SER A 81 -16.03 -11.07 7.83
N SER A 82 -14.94 -10.60 7.24
CA SER A 82 -13.57 -10.78 7.72
C SER A 82 -12.83 -9.45 7.68
N VAL A 83 -11.94 -9.24 8.64
CA VAL A 83 -10.98 -8.14 8.63
C VAL A 83 -9.58 -8.72 8.47
N TYR A 84 -8.79 -8.13 7.59
CA TYR A 84 -7.42 -8.55 7.30
C TYR A 84 -6.53 -7.35 7.00
N VAL A 85 -5.21 -7.56 7.08
CA VAL A 85 -4.21 -6.59 6.69
C VAL A 85 -3.63 -7.01 5.34
N THR A 86 -3.60 -6.08 4.40
CA THR A 86 -2.92 -6.25 3.11
C THR A 86 -1.71 -5.34 3.07
N VAL A 87 -0.53 -5.91 2.91
CA VAL A 87 0.74 -5.20 2.75
C VAL A 87 1.13 -5.22 1.28
N VAL A 88 1.54 -4.06 0.75
CA VAL A 88 2.05 -3.88 -0.61
C VAL A 88 3.32 -3.05 -0.53
N CYS A 89 4.39 -3.49 -1.18
CA CYS A 89 5.63 -2.73 -1.31
C CYS A 89 5.99 -2.48 -2.77
N MET A 90 6.54 -1.29 -3.02
CA MET A 90 6.87 -0.78 -4.34
C MET A 90 8.35 -0.41 -4.41
N GLN A 91 9.02 -0.78 -5.50
CA GLN A 91 10.31 -0.21 -5.90
C GLN A 91 10.10 0.67 -7.12
N GLY A 92 10.01 1.98 -6.91
CA GLY A 92 9.60 2.91 -7.96
C GLY A 92 8.15 2.67 -8.38
N ALA A 93 7.94 2.13 -9.59
CA ALA A 93 6.60 1.87 -10.13
C ALA A 93 6.21 0.39 -10.11
N GLU A 94 7.09 -0.49 -9.64
CA GLU A 94 6.86 -1.94 -9.65
C GLU A 94 6.46 -2.44 -8.27
N VAL A 95 5.42 -3.29 -8.21
CA VAL A 95 5.04 -4.01 -6.99
C VAL A 95 6.04 -5.14 -6.81
N VAL A 96 6.79 -5.12 -5.71
CA VAL A 96 7.82 -6.13 -5.41
C VAL A 96 7.39 -7.09 -4.30
N TYR A 97 6.36 -6.73 -3.54
CA TYR A 97 5.79 -7.55 -2.49
C TYR A 97 4.31 -7.28 -2.34
N GLN A 98 3.51 -8.34 -2.22
CA GLN A 98 2.12 -8.22 -1.85
C GLN A 98 1.69 -9.43 -1.03
N TYR A 99 1.13 -9.20 0.14
CA TYR A 99 0.62 -10.27 0.98
C TYR A 99 -0.60 -9.82 1.78
N SER A 100 -1.54 -10.73 2.03
CA SER A 100 -2.71 -10.48 2.87
C SER A 100 -2.80 -11.55 3.96
N GLY A 101 -2.91 -11.10 5.20
CA GLY A 101 -2.96 -11.96 6.39
C GLY A 101 -4.01 -11.50 7.37
N SER A 102 -4.29 -12.30 8.41
CA SER A 102 -5.15 -11.85 9.51
C SER A 102 -4.53 -10.63 10.21
N THR A 103 -5.31 -9.95 11.05
CA THR A 103 -4.83 -8.81 11.82
C THR A 103 -3.73 -9.15 12.85
N THR A 104 -3.50 -10.44 13.08
CA THR A 104 -2.42 -10.96 13.95
C THR A 104 -1.27 -11.58 13.16
N SER A 105 -1.31 -11.51 11.82
CA SER A 105 -0.25 -12.06 10.98
C SER A 105 1.04 -11.26 11.10
N ALA A 106 2.15 -11.99 11.02
CA ALA A 106 3.47 -11.43 10.82
C ALA A 106 3.78 -11.47 9.32
N PHE A 107 4.36 -10.38 8.80
CA PHE A 107 4.62 -10.19 7.37
C PHE A 107 6.13 -10.18 7.15
N LEU A 108 6.68 -11.31 6.72
CA LEU A 108 8.08 -11.40 6.30
C LEU A 108 8.23 -10.62 4.99
N LEU A 109 9.10 -9.60 5.00
CA LEU A 109 9.35 -8.72 3.86
C LEU A 109 10.49 -9.27 3.02
N PHE A 110 10.19 -10.16 2.09
CA PHE A 110 11.18 -10.84 1.27
C PHE A 110 10.69 -11.02 -0.17
N ASP A 111 11.62 -11.37 -1.05
CA ASP A 111 11.35 -11.69 -2.44
C ASP A 111 10.36 -12.85 -2.60
N GLN A 112 9.33 -12.63 -3.41
CA GLN A 112 8.30 -13.63 -3.69
C GLN A 112 8.54 -14.27 -5.07
N ALA A 113 9.80 -14.64 -5.36
CA ALA A 113 10.20 -15.28 -6.62
C ALA A 113 9.23 -16.38 -7.07
N GLY A 114 8.89 -16.35 -8.36
CA GLY A 114 7.92 -17.26 -8.96
C GLY A 114 6.46 -16.83 -8.83
N GLN A 115 6.16 -15.76 -8.08
CA GLN A 115 4.80 -15.18 -7.97
C GLN A 115 4.63 -13.92 -8.83
N GLY A 116 5.64 -13.53 -9.61
CA GLY A 116 5.64 -12.30 -10.42
C GLY A 116 5.87 -11.02 -9.62
N LEU A 117 6.35 -11.16 -8.38
CA LEU A 117 6.68 -10.09 -7.46
C LEU A 117 8.16 -10.29 -7.07
N GLU A 118 9.05 -9.71 -7.86
CA GLU A 118 10.49 -9.85 -7.70
C GLU A 118 11.04 -8.66 -6.91
N TRP A 119 11.66 -8.93 -5.76
CA TRP A 119 12.28 -7.92 -4.91
C TRP A 119 13.79 -8.15 -4.85
N ASN A 120 14.57 -7.20 -5.38
CA ASN A 120 16.03 -7.30 -5.43
C ASN A 120 16.74 -7.01 -4.09
N GLY A 121 16.00 -6.92 -2.98
CA GLY A 121 16.53 -6.53 -1.67
C GLY A 121 16.84 -5.04 -1.51
N GLY A 122 16.55 -4.20 -2.50
CA GLY A 122 16.72 -2.74 -2.38
C GLY A 122 15.61 -2.10 -1.52
N ALA A 123 15.80 -0.81 -1.22
CA ALA A 123 14.80 -0.03 -0.51
C ALA A 123 13.45 -0.03 -1.25
N ALA A 124 12.35 0.00 -0.49
CA ALA A 124 10.99 0.01 -1.02
C ALA A 124 10.06 0.89 -0.18
N ASP A 125 9.04 1.46 -0.82
CA ASP A 125 7.95 2.16 -0.16
C ASP A 125 6.79 1.19 0.03
N CYS A 126 6.37 0.97 1.27
CA CYS A 126 5.32 0.03 1.61
C CYS A 126 4.09 0.72 2.19
N SER A 127 2.94 0.11 1.96
CA SER A 127 1.67 0.45 2.60
C SER A 127 1.03 -0.80 3.18
N ALA A 128 0.41 -0.67 4.35
CA ALA A 128 -0.42 -1.69 4.96
C ALA A 128 -1.83 -1.13 5.13
N ALA A 129 -2.81 -1.80 4.52
CA ALA A 129 -4.21 -1.43 4.59
C ALA A 129 -4.97 -2.42 5.48
N LEU A 130 -5.75 -1.88 6.43
CA LEU A 130 -6.75 -2.64 7.17
C LEU A 130 -8.04 -2.69 6.35
N VAL A 131 -8.46 -3.90 6.00
CA VAL A 131 -9.52 -4.12 5.03
C VAL A 131 -10.63 -4.93 5.67
N HIS A 132 -11.86 -4.43 5.56
CA HIS A 132 -13.08 -5.16 5.90
C HIS A 132 -13.73 -5.70 4.63
N ARG A 133 -13.84 -7.03 4.55
CA ARG A 133 -14.52 -7.73 3.47
C ARG A 133 -15.83 -8.32 3.96
N VAL A 134 -16.90 -8.09 3.22
CA VAL A 134 -18.22 -8.68 3.47
C VAL A 134 -18.63 -9.52 2.26
N GLU A 135 -19.01 -10.77 2.51
CA GLU A 135 -19.53 -11.67 1.49
C GLU A 135 -21.07 -11.77 1.58
N LYS A 136 -21.75 -11.42 0.49
CA LYS A 136 -23.22 -11.48 0.39
C LYS A 136 -23.62 -12.25 -0.87
N GLY A 137 -23.73 -13.57 -0.72
CA GLY A 137 -24.04 -14.48 -1.82
C GLY A 137 -22.88 -14.54 -2.82
N LYS A 138 -23.07 -13.99 -4.03
CA LYS A 138 -22.02 -13.91 -5.06
C LYS A 138 -21.29 -12.57 -5.09
N ASN A 139 -21.67 -11.65 -4.20
CA ASN A 139 -21.10 -10.30 -4.15
C ASN A 139 -20.09 -10.21 -3.01
N THR A 140 -18.97 -9.58 -3.28
CA THR A 140 -17.95 -9.24 -2.28
C THR A 140 -17.81 -7.74 -2.23
N THR A 141 -17.97 -7.17 -1.04
CA THR A 141 -17.72 -5.75 -0.79
C THR A 141 -16.43 -5.63 0.01
N ILE A 142 -15.53 -4.77 -0.45
CA ILE A 142 -14.25 -4.48 0.20
C ILE A 142 -14.28 -3.02 0.64
N THR A 143 -14.06 -2.78 1.93
CA THR A 143 -13.99 -1.45 2.52
C THR A 143 -12.62 -1.27 3.14
N TYR A 144 -11.94 -0.19 2.77
CA TYR A 144 -10.69 0.21 3.41
C TYR A 144 -11.03 0.95 4.71
N LEU A 145 -10.56 0.44 5.84
CA LEU A 145 -10.81 1.04 7.14
C LEU A 145 -9.76 2.10 7.46
N ASN A 146 -8.49 1.77 7.24
CA ASN A 146 -7.35 2.64 7.47
C ASN A 146 -6.11 2.11 6.71
N THR A 147 -5.10 2.95 6.52
CA THR A 147 -3.83 2.62 5.89
C THR A 147 -2.68 3.27 6.65
N VAL A 148 -1.57 2.55 6.79
CA VAL A 148 -0.29 3.09 7.27
C VAL A 148 0.77 2.91 6.19
N GLU A 149 1.62 3.91 6.00
CA GLU A 149 2.76 3.88 5.09
C GLU A 149 4.06 3.74 5.90
N PHE A 150 5.02 3.00 5.36
CA PHE A 150 6.33 2.81 5.96
C PHE A 150 7.39 2.53 4.89
N ALA A 151 8.62 2.98 5.15
CA ALA A 151 9.76 2.68 4.28
C ALA A 151 10.45 1.41 4.74
N VAL A 152 10.95 0.63 3.77
CA VAL A 152 11.81 -0.53 3.99
C VAL A 152 13.20 -0.19 3.47
N ALA A 153 14.21 -0.34 4.33
CA ALA A 153 15.61 -0.20 3.96
C ALA A 153 16.12 -1.45 3.22
N SER A 154 17.20 -1.28 2.45
CA SER A 154 17.94 -2.38 1.84
C SER A 154 18.63 -3.27 2.85
#